data_AF-H2LT20-F1
#
_entry.id   AF-H2LT20-F1
#
_cell.length_a   1.000
_cell.length_b   1.000
_cell.length_c   1.000
_cell.angle_alpha   90.00
_cell.angle_beta   90.00
_cell.angle_gamma   90.00
#
_symmetry.space_group_name_H-M   'P 1'
#
loop_
_entity.id
_entity.type
_entity.pdbx_description
1 polymer ?
#
loop_
_entity_poly.entity_id
_entity_poly.type
_entity_poly.pdbx_seq_one_letter_code
_entity_poly.pdbx_strand_id
1 'polypeptide(L)'
;MSNQRAEASSDAPADLPCLERIESPTGSPPTTSLSSLMELENCVSNLSLAHEIVVNGDFCFEPRSDPNNSLEGRVKEIVHRAFWDSLQEELNRQPPNYNHAVVLLQEVKSVLGSLLLPGHIRLRAQLDEVLDMELIRQQVEHNALDLHRLAEFIIHTMASLCAPVRDPEVRALQDLEGPVELLRGIFHVLGLMKTDMINFTIQSLRPHLMQQAVQYERAKFQQILDKQPASLENTTAWLTAAASEEASAFTAPPDCPITDNQGILSPTGVLNRAYMRLLRWDPQDQKYPETVLMDRARVDLLSQRLQLLVLEASVLLLTCTLLQGSVPFPEGFVGKLRQSVTALLEGSHTREADLKTDLLGVGEKVLQEVTEAVSTHGARALPQESQDLLRGQISDLWRHNNPVRTLIGERVQGFLLAVLQGGPAKRSPELSFPLGLLSAELAELGTAFGRIIHFNRAVFGPFYAPILRKLLLLPGEAETGEDSR
;
A
#
# COMPACT_ATOMS: atom_id res chain seq x y z
N MET A 1 -18.29 -47.41 -2.28
CA MET A 1 -18.51 -46.42 -3.34
C MET A 1 -19.08 -45.17 -2.69
N SER A 2 -18.31 -44.09 -2.68
CA SER A 2 -18.77 -42.70 -2.61
C SER A 2 -17.52 -41.82 -2.71
N ASN A 3 -17.37 -41.17 -3.87
CA ASN A 3 -16.30 -40.22 -4.18
C ASN A 3 -16.54 -38.92 -3.40
N GLN A 4 -15.59 -38.53 -2.55
CA GLN A 4 -15.44 -37.12 -2.12
C GLN A 4 -14.25 -36.53 -2.88
N ARG A 5 -14.58 -35.58 -3.75
CA ARG A 5 -13.68 -34.81 -4.59
C ARG A 5 -13.07 -33.73 -3.71
N ALA A 6 -11.75 -33.76 -3.53
CA ALA A 6 -11.01 -32.71 -2.85
C ALA A 6 -11.07 -31.42 -3.69
N GLU A 7 -11.64 -30.36 -3.12
CA GLU A 7 -11.51 -29.00 -3.66
C GLU A 7 -10.10 -28.50 -3.36
N ALA A 8 -9.34 -28.18 -4.40
CA ALA A 8 -8.02 -27.57 -4.30
C ALA A 8 -8.19 -26.07 -4.02
N SER A 9 -7.76 -25.63 -2.85
CA SER A 9 -7.62 -24.22 -2.48
C SER A 9 -6.50 -23.59 -3.29
N SER A 10 -6.84 -22.60 -4.11
CA SER A 10 -5.90 -21.76 -4.86
C SER A 10 -5.34 -20.69 -3.92
N ASP A 11 -4.15 -20.92 -3.36
CA ASP A 11 -3.41 -19.93 -2.56
C ASP A 11 -2.80 -18.85 -3.47
N ALA A 12 -3.44 -17.68 -3.52
CA ALA A 12 -2.84 -16.44 -3.99
C ALA A 12 -2.18 -15.70 -2.81
N PRO A 13 -1.02 -15.04 -2.99
CA PRO A 13 -0.32 -14.33 -1.92
C PRO A 13 -1.12 -13.10 -1.46
N ALA A 14 -1.17 -12.87 -0.14
CA ALA A 14 -1.96 -11.83 0.50
C ALA A 14 -1.42 -10.38 0.33
N ASP A 15 -0.26 -10.19 -0.28
CA ASP A 15 0.45 -8.88 -0.29
C ASP A 15 0.47 -8.17 -1.64
N LEU A 16 -0.27 -8.67 -2.64
CA LEU A 16 -0.59 -7.91 -3.86
C LEU A 16 -2.08 -7.63 -3.85
N PRO A 17 -2.55 -6.39 -4.08
CA PRO A 17 -3.96 -6.15 -4.37
C PRO A 17 -4.29 -6.87 -5.69
N CYS A 18 -4.76 -8.10 -5.55
CA CYS A 18 -5.26 -8.90 -6.64
C CYS A 18 -6.64 -8.36 -6.98
N LEU A 19 -6.92 -8.15 -8.27
CA LEU A 19 -8.29 -8.00 -8.75
C LEU A 19 -8.98 -9.33 -8.42
N GLU A 20 -9.65 -9.42 -7.27
CA GLU A 20 -10.40 -10.62 -6.90
C GLU A 20 -11.32 -10.98 -8.06
N ARG A 21 -11.28 -12.27 -8.39
CA ARG A 21 -11.99 -12.89 -9.51
C ARG A 21 -13.43 -12.37 -9.55
N ILE A 22 -13.74 -11.52 -10.53
CA ILE A 22 -15.11 -11.04 -10.75
C ILE A 22 -15.96 -12.26 -11.09
N GLU A 23 -16.71 -12.75 -10.10
CA GLU A 23 -17.64 -13.87 -10.30
C GLU A 23 -18.82 -13.38 -11.14
N SER A 24 -18.85 -13.80 -12.40
CA SER A 24 -19.99 -13.60 -13.29
C SER A 24 -21.23 -14.33 -12.75
N PRO A 25 -22.42 -13.70 -12.69
CA PRO A 25 -23.63 -14.36 -12.22
C PRO A 25 -24.13 -15.36 -13.26
N THR A 26 -24.24 -16.62 -12.82
CA THR A 26 -25.10 -17.70 -13.35
C THR A 26 -25.42 -17.72 -14.85
N GLY A 27 -24.81 -18.68 -15.55
CA GLY A 27 -25.42 -19.32 -16.73
C GLY A 27 -24.47 -19.54 -17.92
N SER A 28 -23.94 -20.77 -18.03
CA SER A 28 -23.13 -21.35 -19.13
C SER A 28 -21.60 -21.26 -18.93
N PRO A 29 -20.85 -22.37 -19.14
CA PRO A 29 -19.40 -22.36 -18.97
C PRO A 29 -18.77 -21.57 -20.12
N PRO A 30 -17.87 -20.59 -19.85
CA PRO A 30 -17.19 -19.90 -20.93
C PRO A 30 -16.22 -20.89 -21.58
N THR A 31 -16.23 -20.94 -22.91
CA THR A 31 -15.26 -21.65 -23.75
C THR A 31 -13.92 -20.91 -23.79
N THR A 32 -13.44 -20.41 -22.65
CA THR A 32 -12.12 -19.77 -22.54
C THR A 32 -11.09 -20.86 -22.27
N SER A 33 -10.12 -21.04 -23.19
CA SER A 33 -9.05 -22.00 -23.01
C SER A 33 -8.26 -21.69 -21.73
N LEU A 34 -7.79 -22.72 -21.01
CA LEU A 34 -6.92 -22.57 -19.83
C LEU A 34 -5.70 -21.67 -20.11
N SER A 35 -5.17 -21.73 -21.34
CA SER A 35 -4.09 -20.84 -21.79
C SER A 35 -4.49 -19.36 -21.74
N SER A 36 -5.70 -19.02 -22.18
CA SER A 36 -6.20 -17.64 -22.18
C SER A 36 -6.40 -17.10 -20.76
N LEU A 37 -6.78 -17.97 -19.81
CA LEU A 37 -6.92 -17.63 -18.40
C LEU A 37 -5.56 -17.39 -17.73
N MET A 38 -4.57 -18.27 -17.97
CA MET A 38 -3.21 -18.08 -17.47
C MET A 38 -2.55 -16.82 -18.04
N GLU A 39 -2.77 -16.52 -19.31
CA GLU A 39 -2.30 -15.27 -19.92
C GLU A 39 -2.94 -14.03 -19.28
N LEU A 40 -4.24 -14.10 -18.94
CA LEU A 40 -4.94 -13.00 -18.28
C LEU A 40 -4.42 -12.79 -16.85
N GLU A 41 -4.22 -13.88 -16.10
CA GLU A 41 -3.66 -13.85 -14.75
C GLU A 41 -2.25 -13.23 -14.74
N ASN A 42 -1.39 -13.66 -15.67
CA ASN A 42 -0.05 -13.07 -15.83
C ASN A 42 -0.13 -11.59 -16.23
N CYS A 43 -1.10 -11.19 -17.06
CA CYS A 43 -1.29 -9.78 -17.42
C CYS A 43 -1.71 -8.94 -16.21
N VAL A 44 -2.63 -9.44 -15.37
CA VAL A 44 -3.10 -8.76 -14.16
C VAL A 44 -1.99 -8.67 -13.11
N SER A 45 -1.23 -9.76 -12.90
CA SER A 45 -0.10 -9.78 -11.96
C SER A 45 1.00 -8.79 -12.37
N ASN A 46 1.40 -8.79 -13.64
CA ASN A 46 2.40 -7.85 -14.15
C ASN A 46 1.91 -6.39 -14.12
N LEU A 47 0.61 -6.16 -14.33
CA LEU A 47 0.01 -4.84 -14.22
C LEU A 47 0.01 -4.33 -12.77
N SER A 48 -0.44 -5.16 -11.83
CA SER A 48 -0.43 -4.86 -10.40
C SER A 48 0.98 -4.56 -9.90
N LEU A 49 1.96 -5.38 -10.27
CA LEU A 49 3.37 -5.14 -9.91
C LEU A 49 3.91 -3.82 -10.49
N ALA A 50 3.64 -3.54 -11.77
CA ALA A 50 4.09 -2.29 -12.39
C ALA A 50 3.45 -1.06 -11.73
N HIS A 51 2.16 -1.17 -11.39
CA HIS A 51 1.41 -0.15 -10.67
C HIS A 51 2.01 0.11 -9.28
N GLU A 52 2.31 -0.95 -8.52
CA GLU A 52 2.92 -0.83 -7.19
C GLU A 52 4.30 -0.18 -7.24
N ILE A 53 5.15 -0.54 -8.21
CA ILE A 53 6.48 0.08 -8.36
C ILE A 53 6.39 1.60 -8.61
N VAL A 54 5.34 2.05 -9.31
CA VAL A 54 5.15 3.45 -9.73
C VAL A 54 4.44 4.28 -8.66
N VAL A 55 3.38 3.75 -8.05
CA VAL A 55 2.53 4.48 -7.11
C VAL A 55 3.10 4.43 -5.70
N ASN A 56 3.67 3.30 -5.27
CA ASN A 56 4.28 3.15 -3.96
C ASN A 56 5.77 3.54 -4.00
N GLY A 57 6.08 4.73 -3.47
CA GLY A 57 7.44 5.26 -3.38
C GLY A 57 8.35 4.43 -2.48
N ASP A 58 7.79 3.71 -1.52
CA ASP A 58 8.53 2.89 -0.56
C ASP A 58 8.56 1.42 -0.97
N PHE A 59 8.02 1.09 -2.15
CA PHE A 59 8.01 -0.28 -2.66
C PHE A 59 9.42 -0.87 -2.67
N CYS A 60 9.57 -1.97 -1.95
CA CYS A 60 10.75 -2.81 -1.92
C CYS A 60 10.31 -4.25 -2.11
N PHE A 61 11.04 -4.98 -2.93
CA PHE A 61 10.92 -6.42 -3.03
C PHE A 61 11.36 -7.05 -1.71
N GLU A 62 10.44 -7.74 -1.06
CA GLU A 62 10.71 -8.58 0.09
C GLU A 62 10.70 -10.06 -0.35
N PRO A 63 11.71 -10.85 0.02
CA PRO A 63 11.68 -12.28 -0.21
C PRO A 63 10.44 -12.87 0.48
N ARG A 64 9.68 -13.69 -0.25
CA ARG A 64 8.49 -14.35 0.29
C ARG A 64 8.85 -15.06 1.60
N SER A 65 8.33 -14.57 2.71
CA SER A 65 8.40 -15.25 3.99
C SER A 65 7.21 -16.18 4.08
N ASP A 66 7.48 -17.48 4.24
CA ASP A 66 6.42 -18.47 4.38
C ASP A 66 5.72 -18.20 5.74
N PRO A 67 4.37 -18.12 5.80
CA PRO A 67 3.69 -17.83 7.05
C PRO A 67 4.07 -18.85 8.12
N ASN A 68 4.24 -18.39 9.35
CA ASN A 68 4.70 -19.21 10.48
C ASN A 68 3.88 -20.51 10.57
N ASN A 69 4.56 -21.65 10.55
CA ASN A 69 3.99 -23.01 10.58
C ASN A 69 3.22 -23.47 9.33
N SER A 70 3.38 -22.81 8.18
CA SER A 70 2.88 -23.35 6.91
C SER A 70 3.48 -24.73 6.62
N LEU A 71 2.71 -25.61 5.98
CA LEU A 71 3.20 -26.92 5.55
C LEU A 71 4.38 -26.75 4.59
N GLU A 72 4.28 -25.81 3.65
CA GLU A 72 5.33 -25.47 2.68
C GLU A 72 6.62 -25.03 3.39
N GLY A 73 6.53 -24.09 4.33
CA GLY A 73 7.69 -23.63 5.11
C GLY A 73 8.35 -24.76 5.90
N ARG A 74 7.57 -25.64 6.52
CA ARG A 74 8.09 -26.82 7.23
C ARG A 74 8.77 -27.81 6.30
N VAL A 75 8.17 -28.10 5.15
CA VAL A 75 8.76 -29.01 4.14
C VAL A 75 10.07 -28.43 3.63
N LYS A 76 10.10 -27.14 3.31
CA LYS A 76 11.31 -26.43 2.88
C LYS A 76 12.40 -26.47 3.94
N GLU A 77 12.08 -26.18 5.20
CA GLU A 77 13.05 -26.27 6.30
C GLU A 77 13.66 -27.68 6.43
N ILE A 78 12.82 -28.72 6.41
CA ILE A 78 13.27 -30.12 6.51
C ILE A 78 14.19 -30.50 5.35
N VAL A 79 13.83 -30.13 4.12
CA VAL A 79 14.64 -30.42 2.92
C VAL A 79 15.98 -29.68 2.98
N HIS A 80 15.98 -28.39 3.31
CA HIS A 80 17.21 -27.63 3.45
C HIS A 80 18.10 -28.19 4.57
N ARG A 81 17.52 -28.59 5.71
CA ARG A 81 18.28 -29.22 6.80
C ARG A 81 18.92 -30.54 6.35
N ALA A 82 18.13 -31.43 5.75
CA ALA A 82 18.62 -32.71 5.24
C ALA A 82 19.76 -32.55 4.21
N PHE A 83 19.68 -31.52 3.36
CA PHE A 83 20.75 -31.19 2.42
C PHE A 83 22.07 -30.84 3.13
N TRP A 84 22.03 -29.93 4.12
CA TRP A 84 23.24 -29.51 4.85
C TRP A 84 23.79 -30.64 5.73
N ASP A 85 22.92 -31.46 6.33
CA ASP A 85 23.34 -32.64 7.10
C ASP A 85 24.06 -33.66 6.19
N SER A 86 23.51 -33.92 4.98
CA SER A 86 24.16 -34.78 3.98
C SER A 86 25.51 -34.23 3.51
N LEU A 87 25.62 -32.92 3.30
CA LEU A 87 26.89 -32.29 2.93
C LEU A 87 27.93 -32.44 4.05
N GLN A 88 27.51 -32.26 5.30
CA GLN A 88 28.38 -32.43 6.46
C GLN A 88 28.88 -33.86 6.60
N GLU A 89 28.01 -34.85 6.39
CA GLU A 89 28.40 -36.26 6.39
C GLU A 89 29.42 -36.56 5.29
N GLU A 90 29.21 -36.05 4.08
CA GLU A 90 30.10 -36.29 2.93
C GLU A 90 31.50 -35.69 3.10
N LEU A 91 31.59 -34.48 3.64
CA LEU A 91 32.86 -33.82 3.92
C LEU A 91 33.63 -34.51 5.06
N ASN A 92 32.92 -35.18 5.97
CA ASN A 92 33.52 -35.93 7.09
C ASN A 92 33.95 -37.37 6.71
N ARG A 93 33.65 -37.86 5.49
CA ARG A 93 34.08 -39.19 5.04
C ARG A 93 35.60 -39.26 4.88
N GLN A 94 36.14 -40.48 4.89
CA GLN A 94 37.56 -40.76 4.57
C GLN A 94 37.64 -41.71 3.37
N PRO A 95 38.03 -41.25 2.16
CA PRO A 95 38.35 -39.86 1.80
C PRO A 95 37.10 -38.94 1.73
N PRO A 96 37.26 -37.63 1.91
CA PRO A 96 36.16 -36.66 1.84
C PRO A 96 35.56 -36.59 0.43
N ASN A 97 34.24 -36.45 0.35
CA ASN A 97 33.55 -36.27 -0.93
C ASN A 97 33.15 -34.80 -1.11
N TYR A 98 33.74 -34.14 -2.12
CA TYR A 98 33.51 -32.73 -2.42
C TYR A 98 32.48 -32.48 -3.53
N ASN A 99 31.83 -33.52 -4.07
CA ASN A 99 30.95 -33.37 -5.25
C ASN A 99 29.84 -32.32 -5.04
N HIS A 100 29.15 -32.34 -3.90
CA HIS A 100 28.13 -31.33 -3.59
C HIS A 100 28.73 -29.94 -3.33
N ALA A 101 29.91 -29.86 -2.70
CA ALA A 101 30.60 -28.59 -2.49
C ALA A 101 30.99 -27.91 -3.81
N VAL A 102 31.40 -28.68 -4.83
CA VAL A 102 31.69 -28.16 -6.18
C VAL A 102 30.44 -27.56 -6.83
N VAL A 103 29.28 -28.22 -6.69
CA VAL A 103 28.00 -27.68 -7.19
C VAL A 103 27.66 -26.36 -6.50
N LEU A 104 27.82 -26.30 -5.17
CA LEU A 104 27.60 -25.07 -4.40
C LEU A 104 28.56 -23.94 -4.84
N LEU A 105 29.84 -24.22 -5.06
CA LEU A 105 30.80 -23.25 -5.57
C LEU A 105 30.42 -22.76 -6.98
N GLN A 106 29.90 -23.64 -7.84
CA GLN A 106 29.39 -23.27 -9.16
C GLN A 106 28.18 -22.33 -9.06
N GLU A 107 27.26 -22.60 -8.14
CA GLU A 107 26.13 -21.73 -7.87
C GLU A 107 26.58 -20.38 -7.31
N VAL A 108 27.52 -20.35 -6.37
CA VAL A 108 28.11 -19.11 -5.85
C VAL A 108 28.73 -18.28 -6.97
N LYS A 109 29.51 -18.89 -7.87
CA LYS A 109 30.07 -18.22 -9.04
C LYS A 109 28.98 -17.61 -9.91
N SER A 110 27.93 -18.38 -10.21
CA SER A 110 26.79 -17.92 -11.02
C SER A 110 26.09 -16.72 -10.38
N VAL A 111 25.81 -16.80 -9.08
CA VAL A 111 25.15 -15.73 -8.33
C VAL A 111 26.02 -14.47 -8.30
N LEU A 112 27.30 -14.58 -7.91
CA LEU A 112 28.22 -13.45 -7.91
C LEU A 112 28.31 -12.83 -9.31
N GLY A 113 28.42 -13.65 -10.36
CA GLY A 113 28.43 -13.20 -11.75
C GLY A 113 27.18 -12.41 -12.14
N SER A 114 26.00 -12.81 -11.65
CA SER A 114 24.73 -12.11 -11.89
C SER A 114 24.61 -10.76 -11.16
N LEU A 115 25.33 -10.59 -10.04
CA LEU A 115 25.37 -9.34 -9.29
C LEU A 115 26.36 -8.32 -9.89
N LEU A 116 27.24 -8.76 -10.80
CA LEU A 116 28.21 -7.88 -11.45
C LEU A 116 27.56 -7.05 -12.57
N LEU A 117 27.66 -5.73 -12.45
CA LEU A 117 27.29 -4.82 -13.54
C LEU A 117 28.19 -5.01 -14.77
N PRO A 118 27.71 -4.67 -15.99
CA PRO A 118 28.50 -4.81 -17.22
C PRO A 118 29.88 -4.13 -17.19
N GLY A 119 30.05 -3.08 -16.38
CA GLY A 119 31.33 -2.37 -16.21
C GLY A 119 32.40 -3.12 -15.41
N HIS A 120 32.04 -4.17 -14.66
CA HIS A 120 32.97 -4.90 -13.77
C HIS A 120 33.81 -5.96 -14.49
N ILE A 121 34.45 -5.59 -15.60
CA ILE A 121 35.18 -6.53 -16.47
C ILE A 121 36.35 -7.21 -15.73
N ARG A 122 37.11 -6.43 -14.94
CA ARG A 122 38.27 -6.95 -14.19
C ARG A 122 37.85 -7.93 -13.09
N LEU A 123 36.83 -7.58 -12.32
CA LEU A 123 36.34 -8.44 -11.23
C LEU A 123 35.71 -9.72 -11.79
N ARG A 124 35.03 -9.64 -12.93
CA ARG A 124 34.52 -10.82 -13.65
C ARG A 124 35.65 -11.75 -14.08
N ALA A 125 36.72 -11.22 -14.68
CA ALA A 125 37.87 -12.02 -15.07
C ALA A 125 38.54 -12.71 -13.86
N GLN A 126 38.71 -11.99 -12.74
CA GLN A 126 39.24 -12.55 -11.50
C GLN A 126 38.33 -13.65 -10.92
N LEU A 127 37.01 -13.44 -10.94
CA LEU A 127 36.03 -14.44 -10.51
C LEU A 127 36.12 -15.71 -11.38
N ASP A 128 36.28 -15.54 -12.69
CA ASP A 128 36.40 -16.65 -13.64
C ASP A 128 37.69 -17.45 -13.47
N GLU A 129 38.80 -16.77 -13.15
CA GLU A 129 40.11 -17.36 -12.91
C GLU A 129 40.17 -18.12 -11.58
N VAL A 130 39.69 -17.52 -10.48
CA VAL A 130 39.76 -18.13 -9.14
C VAL A 130 38.72 -19.23 -8.96
N LEU A 131 37.50 -19.04 -9.47
CA LEU A 131 36.43 -20.04 -9.46
C LEU A 131 36.38 -20.77 -10.82
N ASP A 132 37.52 -21.31 -11.27
CA ASP A 132 37.55 -22.22 -12.42
C ASP A 132 37.08 -23.62 -11.99
N MET A 133 35.94 -24.05 -12.53
CA MET A 133 35.31 -25.32 -12.17
C MET A 133 36.10 -26.53 -12.64
N GLU A 134 36.86 -26.41 -13.73
CA GLU A 134 37.69 -27.49 -14.22
C GLU A 134 38.90 -27.67 -13.31
N LEU A 135 39.54 -26.56 -12.92
CA LEU A 135 40.65 -26.58 -11.97
C LEU A 135 40.20 -27.10 -10.59
N ILE A 136 39.03 -26.66 -10.11
CA ILE A 136 38.50 -27.11 -8.81
C ILE A 136 38.20 -28.62 -8.83
N ARG A 137 37.64 -29.16 -9.91
CA ARG A 137 37.46 -30.63 -10.05
C ARG A 137 38.78 -31.37 -10.02
N GLN A 138 39.80 -30.88 -10.73
CA GLN A 138 41.13 -31.48 -10.71
C GLN A 138 41.74 -31.45 -9.29
N GLN A 139 41.55 -30.37 -8.54
CA GLN A 139 42.01 -30.28 -7.15
C GLN A 139 41.29 -31.28 -6.24
N VAL A 140 40.00 -31.55 -6.46
CA VAL A 140 39.24 -32.58 -5.74
C VAL A 140 39.80 -33.98 -6.02
N GLU A 141 40.05 -34.32 -7.28
CA GLU A 141 40.59 -35.63 -7.66
C GLU A 141 41.96 -35.93 -7.02
N HIS A 142 42.76 -34.89 -6.79
CA HIS A 142 44.08 -34.98 -6.19
C HIS A 142 44.09 -34.70 -4.67
N ASN A 143 42.93 -34.55 -4.02
CA ASN A 143 42.79 -34.20 -2.60
C ASN A 143 43.57 -32.92 -2.18
N ALA A 144 43.60 -31.92 -3.07
CA ALA A 144 44.33 -30.67 -2.89
C ALA A 144 43.42 -29.44 -2.78
N LEU A 145 42.09 -29.63 -2.73
CA LEU A 145 41.13 -28.53 -2.65
C LEU A 145 41.17 -27.85 -1.28
N ASP A 146 41.34 -26.53 -1.29
CA ASP A 146 41.26 -25.68 -0.09
C ASP A 146 40.00 -24.83 -0.11
N LEU A 147 38.97 -25.29 0.63
CA LEU A 147 37.68 -24.59 0.73
C LEU A 147 37.80 -23.25 1.47
N HIS A 148 38.70 -23.13 2.45
CA HIS A 148 38.86 -21.90 3.22
C HIS A 148 39.42 -20.77 2.36
N ARG A 149 40.44 -21.07 1.55
CA ARG A 149 41.01 -20.09 0.62
C ARG A 149 39.99 -19.61 -0.42
N LEU A 150 39.16 -20.50 -0.95
CA LEU A 150 38.10 -20.13 -1.89
C LEU A 150 37.01 -19.28 -1.20
N ALA A 151 36.62 -19.65 0.01
CA ALA A 151 35.65 -18.91 0.80
C ALA A 151 36.15 -17.51 1.18
N GLU A 152 37.42 -17.35 1.52
CA GLU A 152 38.04 -16.04 1.81
C GLU A 152 37.96 -15.12 0.58
N PHE A 153 38.27 -15.63 -0.61
CA PHE A 153 38.10 -14.87 -1.86
C PHE A 153 36.64 -14.50 -2.13
N ILE A 154 35.71 -15.42 -1.92
CA ILE A 154 34.26 -15.19 -2.07
C ILE A 154 33.81 -14.09 -1.10
N ILE A 155 34.17 -14.19 0.18
CA ILE A 155 33.82 -13.20 1.21
C ILE A 155 34.40 -11.83 0.89
N HIS A 156 35.66 -11.76 0.43
CA HIS A 156 36.26 -10.49 0.01
C HIS A 156 35.53 -9.88 -1.20
N THR A 157 35.15 -10.71 -2.17
CA THR A 157 34.36 -10.29 -3.32
C THR A 157 32.99 -9.78 -2.89
N MET A 158 32.31 -10.50 -1.98
CA MET A 158 31.03 -10.08 -1.41
C MET A 158 31.17 -8.74 -0.67
N ALA A 159 32.19 -8.59 0.18
CA ALA A 159 32.47 -7.34 0.91
C ALA A 159 32.62 -6.14 -0.04
N SER A 160 33.22 -6.34 -1.22
CA SER A 160 33.39 -5.29 -2.23
C SER A 160 32.10 -4.92 -2.99
N LEU A 161 31.10 -5.80 -3.00
CA LEU A 161 29.86 -5.64 -3.77
C LEU A 161 28.64 -5.33 -2.89
N CYS A 162 28.70 -5.66 -1.59
CA CYS A 162 27.63 -5.45 -0.64
C CYS A 162 27.34 -3.96 -0.37
N ALA A 163 26.11 -3.67 0.02
CA ALA A 163 25.78 -2.38 0.63
C ALA A 163 26.38 -2.29 2.05
N PRO A 164 26.77 -1.10 2.54
CA PRO A 164 27.41 -0.93 3.86
C PRO A 164 26.59 -1.47 5.04
N VAL A 165 25.27 -1.56 4.89
CA VAL A 165 24.38 -2.15 5.90
C VAL A 165 24.65 -3.64 6.14
N ARG A 166 25.28 -4.33 5.18
CA ARG A 166 25.60 -5.78 5.22
C ARG A 166 27.01 -6.09 5.73
N ASP A 167 27.81 -5.07 6.03
CA ASP A 167 29.15 -5.23 6.60
C ASP A 167 29.20 -6.07 7.89
N PRO A 168 28.22 -6.02 8.83
CA PRO A 168 28.26 -6.90 10.00
C PRO A 168 28.00 -8.37 9.63
N GLU A 169 27.08 -8.67 8.71
CA GLU A 169 26.82 -10.04 8.25
C GLU A 169 28.02 -10.62 7.49
N VAL A 170 28.68 -9.83 6.64
CA VAL A 170 29.89 -10.28 5.92
C VAL A 170 31.05 -10.54 6.89
N ARG A 171 31.21 -9.71 7.94
CA ARG A 171 32.21 -9.95 8.98
C ARG A 171 31.92 -11.22 9.77
N ALA A 172 30.66 -11.50 10.10
CA ALA A 172 30.29 -12.73 10.79
C ALA A 172 30.67 -14.00 10.01
N LEU A 173 30.74 -13.94 8.67
CA LEU A 173 31.22 -15.06 7.86
C LEU A 173 32.72 -15.35 8.04
N GLN A 174 33.53 -14.35 8.39
CA GLN A 174 34.97 -14.51 8.61
C GLN A 174 35.27 -15.26 9.91
N ASP A 175 34.35 -15.22 10.87
CA ASP A 175 34.48 -15.87 12.18
C ASP A 175 34.08 -17.37 12.16
N LEU A 176 33.56 -17.87 11.03
CA LEU A 176 33.09 -19.26 10.90
C LEU A 176 34.23 -20.21 10.49
N GLU A 177 34.50 -21.21 11.32
CA GLU A 177 35.54 -22.23 11.07
C GLU A 177 35.01 -23.46 10.33
N GLY A 178 33.71 -23.77 10.42
CA GLY A 178 33.13 -24.97 9.79
C GLY A 178 32.85 -24.77 8.29
N PRO A 179 33.30 -25.65 7.37
CA PRO A 179 33.11 -25.46 5.92
C PRO A 179 31.64 -25.45 5.50
N VAL A 180 30.78 -26.25 6.16
CA VAL A 180 29.34 -26.28 5.89
C VAL A 180 28.63 -25.03 6.40
N GLU A 181 28.97 -24.59 7.62
CA GLU A 181 28.42 -23.37 8.21
C GLU A 181 28.81 -22.14 7.39
N LEU A 182 30.05 -22.10 6.92
CA LEU A 182 30.59 -21.06 6.05
C LEU A 182 29.86 -20.99 4.71
N LEU A 183 29.72 -22.12 4.01
CA LEU A 183 28.96 -22.18 2.75
C LEU A 183 27.50 -21.77 2.98
N ARG A 184 26.86 -22.28 4.03
CA ARG A 184 25.48 -21.90 4.38
C ARG A 184 25.34 -20.40 4.64
N GLY A 185 26.27 -19.82 5.38
CA GLY A 185 26.32 -18.38 5.64
C GLY A 185 26.51 -17.56 4.36
N ILE A 186 27.42 -17.99 3.47
CA ILE A 186 27.65 -17.37 2.17
C ILE A 186 26.35 -17.32 1.36
N PHE A 187 25.63 -18.45 1.24
CA PHE A 187 24.36 -18.48 0.49
C PHE A 187 23.28 -17.58 1.12
N HIS A 188 23.24 -17.49 2.45
CA HIS A 188 22.31 -16.58 3.13
C HIS A 188 22.60 -15.13 2.75
N VAL A 189 23.85 -14.68 2.86
CA VAL A 189 24.23 -13.30 2.53
C VAL A 189 24.08 -13.03 1.02
N LEU A 190 24.41 -13.99 0.15
CA LEU A 190 24.17 -13.86 -1.30
C LEU A 190 22.67 -13.70 -1.63
N GLY A 191 21.77 -14.35 -0.90
CA GLY A 191 20.32 -14.16 -1.02
C GLY A 191 19.88 -12.75 -0.65
N LEU A 192 20.45 -12.20 0.44
CA LEU A 192 20.22 -10.81 0.84
C LEU A 192 20.76 -9.83 -0.22
N MET A 193 21.98 -10.06 -0.72
CA MET A 193 22.57 -9.24 -1.79
C MET A 193 21.73 -9.22 -3.07
N LYS A 194 21.11 -10.35 -3.46
CA LYS A 194 20.18 -10.39 -4.59
C LYS A 194 18.97 -9.48 -4.36
N THR A 195 18.41 -9.52 -3.16
CA THR A 195 17.28 -8.67 -2.77
C THR A 195 17.68 -7.20 -2.81
N ASP A 196 18.86 -6.86 -2.27
CA ASP A 196 19.40 -5.51 -2.28
C ASP A 196 19.61 -5.00 -3.73
N MET A 197 20.15 -5.85 -4.62
CA MET A 197 20.35 -5.52 -6.04
C MET A 197 19.02 -5.31 -6.78
N ILE A 198 18.00 -6.13 -6.50
CA ILE A 198 16.66 -5.97 -7.06
C ILE A 198 16.08 -4.62 -6.62
N ASN A 199 16.13 -4.32 -5.33
CA ASN A 199 15.62 -3.07 -4.77
C ASN A 199 16.34 -1.84 -5.32
N PHE A 200 17.68 -1.90 -5.41
CA PHE A 200 18.47 -0.86 -6.06
C PHE A 200 18.09 -0.66 -7.53
N THR A 201 17.90 -1.76 -8.27
CA THR A 201 17.50 -1.70 -9.69
C THR A 201 16.12 -1.10 -9.86
N ILE A 202 15.15 -1.48 -9.02
CA ILE A 202 13.80 -0.92 -9.01
C ILE A 202 13.86 0.60 -8.76
N GLN A 203 14.61 1.03 -7.73
CA GLN A 203 14.77 2.44 -7.41
C GLN A 203 15.44 3.23 -8.55
N SER A 204 16.45 2.65 -9.19
CA SER A 204 17.15 3.28 -10.32
C SER A 204 16.27 3.41 -11.56
N LEU A 205 15.42 2.42 -11.84
CA LEU A 205 14.54 2.40 -13.01
C LEU A 205 13.22 3.16 -12.80
N ARG A 206 12.78 3.36 -11.56
CA ARG A 206 11.50 4.01 -11.23
C ARG A 206 11.26 5.33 -11.98
N PRO A 207 12.22 6.28 -12.08
CA PRO A 207 12.00 7.54 -12.82
C PRO A 207 11.67 7.31 -14.30
N HIS A 208 12.25 6.28 -14.92
CA HIS A 208 11.97 5.91 -16.31
C HIS A 208 10.62 5.21 -16.44
N LEU A 209 10.28 4.33 -15.50
CA LEU A 209 8.98 3.66 -15.45
C LEU A 209 7.84 4.68 -15.31
N MET A 210 8.00 5.69 -14.45
CA MET A 210 7.00 6.76 -14.25
C MET A 210 6.66 7.52 -15.54
N GLN A 211 7.62 7.68 -16.46
CA GLN A 211 7.38 8.40 -17.74
C GLN A 211 6.45 7.62 -18.68
N GLN A 212 6.45 6.28 -18.59
CA GLN A 212 5.69 5.41 -19.48
C GLN A 212 4.52 4.69 -18.79
N ALA A 213 4.44 4.76 -17.46
CA ALA A 213 3.47 4.04 -16.64
C ALA A 213 2.02 4.26 -17.11
N VAL A 214 1.65 5.51 -17.37
CA VAL A 214 0.28 5.84 -17.82
C VAL A 214 -0.09 5.15 -19.13
N GLN A 215 0.85 5.10 -20.08
CA GLN A 215 0.61 4.47 -21.38
C GLN A 215 0.58 2.95 -21.25
N TYR A 216 1.50 2.40 -20.45
CA TYR A 216 1.58 0.96 -20.19
C TYR A 216 0.31 0.43 -19.51
N GLU A 217 -0.11 1.04 -18.39
CA GLU A 217 -1.30 0.62 -17.66
C GLU A 217 -2.56 0.73 -18.51
N ARG A 218 -2.71 1.83 -19.25
CA ARG A 218 -3.85 2.03 -20.15
C ARG A 218 -3.90 0.94 -21.23
N ALA A 219 -2.77 0.64 -21.87
CA ALA A 219 -2.71 -0.38 -22.92
C ALA A 219 -3.02 -1.78 -22.37
N LYS A 220 -2.51 -2.10 -21.18
CA LYS A 220 -2.79 -3.39 -20.51
C LYS A 220 -4.24 -3.50 -20.05
N PHE A 221 -4.80 -2.43 -19.50
CA PHE A 221 -6.21 -2.40 -19.13
C PHE A 221 -7.13 -2.54 -20.35
N GLN A 222 -6.79 -1.89 -21.47
CA GLN A 222 -7.52 -2.09 -22.73
C GLN A 222 -7.49 -3.56 -23.18
N GLN A 223 -6.33 -4.24 -23.10
CA GLN A 223 -6.23 -5.67 -23.43
C GLN A 223 -7.12 -6.55 -22.55
N ILE A 224 -7.29 -6.17 -21.27
CA ILE A 224 -8.21 -6.86 -20.35
C ILE A 224 -9.67 -6.62 -20.78
N LEU A 225 -10.04 -5.37 -21.09
CA LEU A 225 -11.39 -5.02 -21.56
C LEU A 225 -11.74 -5.66 -22.91
N ASP A 226 -10.78 -5.78 -23.83
CA ASP A 226 -11.01 -6.44 -25.13
C ASP A 226 -11.36 -7.93 -24.94
N LYS A 227 -10.78 -8.57 -23.91
CA LYS A 227 -11.10 -9.95 -23.51
C LYS A 227 -12.41 -10.04 -22.71
N GLN A 228 -12.80 -8.97 -22.00
CA GLN A 228 -13.99 -8.90 -21.14
C GLN A 228 -14.72 -7.55 -21.28
N PRO A 229 -15.57 -7.37 -22.32
CA PRO A 229 -16.16 -6.08 -22.66
C PRO A 229 -17.22 -5.57 -21.67
N ALA A 230 -17.75 -6.42 -20.79
CA ALA A 230 -18.75 -6.06 -19.77
C ALA A 230 -18.13 -5.73 -18.39
N SER A 231 -16.82 -5.50 -18.30
CA SER A 231 -16.10 -5.42 -17.01
C SER A 231 -16.11 -4.05 -16.32
N LEU A 232 -16.99 -3.10 -16.66
CA LEU A 232 -17.02 -1.74 -16.09
C LEU A 232 -18.32 -1.40 -15.36
N GLU A 233 -19.10 -2.42 -14.95
CA GLU A 233 -20.40 -2.22 -14.32
C GLU A 233 -20.29 -1.44 -13.01
N ASN A 234 -19.34 -1.77 -12.14
CA ASN A 234 -19.17 -1.06 -10.86
C ASN A 234 -18.70 0.38 -11.08
N THR A 235 -17.78 0.58 -12.03
CA THR A 235 -17.30 1.91 -12.43
C THR A 235 -18.44 2.78 -12.96
N THR A 236 -19.33 2.22 -13.79
CA THR A 236 -20.51 2.95 -14.29
C THR A 236 -21.49 3.29 -13.18
N ALA A 237 -21.79 2.34 -12.28
CA ALA A 237 -22.68 2.56 -11.14
C ALA A 237 -22.14 3.63 -10.19
N TRP A 238 -20.84 3.59 -9.90
CA TRP A 238 -20.13 4.56 -9.07
C TRP A 238 -20.20 5.98 -9.65
N LEU A 239 -19.92 6.15 -10.94
CA LEU A 239 -20.02 7.47 -11.61
C LEU A 239 -21.47 7.96 -11.69
N THR A 240 -22.43 7.07 -11.92
CA THR A 240 -23.85 7.43 -11.97
C THR A 240 -24.35 7.93 -10.62
N ALA A 241 -23.97 7.26 -9.53
CA ALA A 241 -24.32 7.67 -8.18
C ALA A 241 -23.68 9.01 -7.78
N ALA A 242 -22.45 9.28 -8.25
CA ALA A 242 -21.83 10.58 -8.05
C ALA A 242 -22.52 11.69 -8.85
N ALA A 243 -22.97 11.40 -10.08
CA ALA A 243 -23.69 12.34 -10.92
C ALA A 243 -25.04 12.75 -10.32
N SER A 244 -25.79 11.80 -9.75
CA SER A 244 -27.07 12.10 -9.11
C SER A 244 -26.92 12.92 -7.82
N GLU A 245 -25.87 12.66 -7.03
CA GLU A 245 -25.55 13.47 -5.86
C GLU A 245 -25.14 14.90 -6.25
N GLU A 246 -24.29 15.04 -7.27
CA GLU A 246 -23.88 16.36 -7.75
C GLU A 246 -25.09 17.13 -8.29
N ALA A 247 -25.98 16.48 -9.04
CA ALA A 247 -27.22 17.08 -9.54
C ALA A 247 -28.13 17.56 -8.40
N SER A 248 -28.30 16.76 -7.35
CA SER A 248 -29.14 17.11 -6.21
C SER A 248 -28.58 18.29 -5.40
N ALA A 249 -27.26 18.43 -5.32
CA ALA A 249 -26.59 19.57 -4.66
C ALA A 249 -26.83 20.91 -5.39
N PHE A 250 -27.04 20.90 -6.71
CA PHE A 250 -27.40 22.11 -7.48
C PHE A 250 -28.86 22.57 -7.27
N THR A 251 -29.72 21.74 -6.67
CA THR A 251 -31.18 21.99 -6.56
C THR A 251 -31.65 22.62 -5.24
N ALA A 252 -30.78 22.99 -4.29
CA ALA A 252 -31.19 23.62 -3.03
C ALA A 252 -30.26 24.77 -2.56
N PRO A 253 -30.73 25.91 -2.00
CA PRO A 253 -31.98 26.67 -2.14
C PRO A 253 -31.85 27.94 -3.03
N PRO A 254 -32.96 28.65 -3.34
CA PRO A 254 -33.04 29.71 -4.34
C PRO A 254 -32.87 31.10 -3.71
N ASP A 255 -31.65 31.65 -3.67
CA ASP A 255 -31.43 33.05 -3.24
C ASP A 255 -30.21 33.69 -3.92
N CYS A 256 -30.04 33.49 -5.23
CA CYS A 256 -29.08 34.28 -6.03
C CYS A 256 -29.66 34.59 -7.42
N PRO A 257 -29.52 35.83 -7.92
CA PRO A 257 -30.01 36.21 -9.23
C PRO A 257 -29.26 35.44 -10.33
N ILE A 258 -30.06 34.95 -11.26
CA ILE A 258 -29.73 34.08 -12.38
C ILE A 258 -28.51 34.61 -13.14
N THR A 259 -27.45 33.81 -13.18
CA THR A 259 -26.50 33.80 -14.31
C THR A 259 -26.78 32.53 -15.10
N ASP A 260 -26.90 32.66 -16.41
CA ASP A 260 -27.44 31.70 -17.39
C ASP A 260 -26.62 30.39 -17.58
N ASN A 261 -26.13 29.78 -16.50
CA ASN A 261 -25.54 28.44 -16.48
C ASN A 261 -26.48 27.47 -15.75
N GLN A 262 -27.75 27.43 -16.16
CA GLN A 262 -28.68 26.39 -15.70
C GLN A 262 -28.17 25.00 -16.15
N GLY A 263 -27.76 24.17 -15.18
CA GLY A 263 -27.90 22.71 -15.29
C GLY A 263 -26.80 21.90 -15.98
N ILE A 264 -25.64 22.46 -16.35
CA ILE A 264 -24.56 21.63 -16.91
C ILE A 264 -23.67 21.11 -15.77
N LEU A 265 -23.91 19.87 -15.36
CA LEU A 265 -23.00 19.12 -14.51
C LEU A 265 -21.59 19.11 -15.14
N SER A 266 -20.60 19.65 -14.43
CA SER A 266 -19.23 19.59 -14.95
C SER A 266 -18.70 18.15 -14.84
N PRO A 267 -18.12 17.56 -15.90
CA PRO A 267 -17.52 16.22 -15.84
C PRO A 267 -16.49 16.10 -14.71
N THR A 268 -15.72 17.17 -14.50
CA THR A 268 -14.73 17.27 -13.43
C THR A 268 -15.36 17.31 -12.04
N GLY A 269 -16.52 17.97 -11.88
CA GLY A 269 -17.28 17.99 -10.62
C GLY A 269 -17.82 16.61 -10.26
N VAL A 270 -18.42 15.90 -11.23
CA VAL A 270 -18.88 14.51 -11.05
C VAL A 270 -17.73 13.60 -10.66
N LEU A 271 -16.58 13.68 -11.36
CA LEU A 271 -15.40 12.89 -11.02
C LEU A 271 -14.87 13.21 -9.63
N ASN A 272 -14.70 14.49 -9.28
CA ASN A 272 -14.26 14.90 -7.96
C ASN A 272 -15.18 14.32 -6.87
N ARG A 273 -16.50 14.42 -7.05
CA ARG A 273 -17.48 13.83 -6.12
C ARG A 273 -17.36 12.31 -6.05
N ALA A 274 -17.20 11.64 -7.18
CA ALA A 274 -17.03 10.19 -7.24
C ALA A 274 -15.81 9.75 -6.42
N TYR A 275 -14.67 10.41 -6.58
CA TYR A 275 -13.47 10.12 -5.78
C TYR A 275 -13.68 10.43 -4.28
N MET A 276 -14.33 11.53 -3.94
CA MET A 276 -14.64 11.86 -2.53
C MET A 276 -15.54 10.81 -1.87
N ARG A 277 -16.42 10.15 -2.65
CA ARG A 277 -17.26 9.06 -2.16
C ARG A 277 -16.45 7.83 -1.76
N LEU A 278 -15.28 7.58 -2.36
CA LEU A 278 -14.43 6.46 -2.00
C LEU A 278 -13.90 6.56 -0.57
N LEU A 279 -13.69 7.78 -0.06
CA LEU A 279 -13.30 8.01 1.34
C LEU A 279 -14.41 7.74 2.36
N ARG A 280 -15.63 7.46 1.89
CA ARG A 280 -16.78 7.06 2.72
C ARG A 280 -17.23 5.63 2.39
N TRP A 281 -16.46 4.91 1.59
CA TRP A 281 -16.83 3.57 1.14
C TRP A 281 -16.79 2.59 2.30
N ASP A 282 -17.71 1.62 2.31
CA ASP A 282 -17.69 0.53 3.26
C ASP A 282 -16.62 -0.50 2.82
N PRO A 283 -15.60 -0.79 3.65
CA PRO A 283 -14.58 -1.79 3.32
C PRO A 283 -15.15 -3.17 2.98
N GLN A 284 -16.35 -3.50 3.47
CA GLN A 284 -17.02 -4.78 3.24
C GLN A 284 -17.85 -4.84 1.96
N ASP A 285 -18.04 -3.71 1.26
CA ASP A 285 -18.78 -3.70 0.00
C ASP A 285 -17.92 -4.26 -1.15
N GLN A 286 -18.43 -5.30 -1.81
CA GLN A 286 -17.78 -5.97 -2.95
C GLN A 286 -17.84 -5.13 -4.24
N LYS A 287 -18.62 -4.05 -4.28
CA LYS A 287 -18.87 -3.24 -5.49
C LYS A 287 -17.84 -2.13 -5.72
N TYR A 288 -16.57 -2.39 -5.44
CA TYR A 288 -15.53 -1.40 -5.68
C TYR A 288 -15.36 -1.14 -7.18
N PRO A 289 -15.13 0.11 -7.63
CA PRO A 289 -14.93 0.41 -9.05
C PRO A 289 -13.71 -0.33 -9.60
N GLU A 290 -13.88 -1.00 -10.74
CA GLU A 290 -12.83 -1.84 -11.33
C GLU A 290 -11.55 -1.06 -11.64
N THR A 291 -11.70 0.22 -12.00
CA THR A 291 -10.59 1.13 -12.30
C THR A 291 -9.82 1.60 -11.06
N VAL A 292 -10.29 1.32 -9.84
CA VAL A 292 -9.63 1.72 -8.57
C VAL A 292 -9.23 0.51 -7.73
N LEU A 293 -9.51 -0.71 -8.18
CA LEU A 293 -9.26 -1.93 -7.39
C LEU A 293 -7.79 -2.11 -6.95
N MET A 294 -6.81 -1.77 -7.79
CA MET A 294 -5.39 -1.83 -7.42
C MET A 294 -5.05 -0.89 -6.25
N ASP A 295 -5.81 0.19 -6.08
CA ASP A 295 -5.64 1.19 -5.02
C ASP A 295 -6.58 0.95 -3.82
N ARG A 296 -7.43 -0.09 -3.83
CA ARG A 296 -8.47 -0.32 -2.80
C ARG A 296 -7.91 -0.24 -1.38
N ALA A 297 -6.89 -1.05 -1.07
CA ALA A 297 -6.29 -1.09 0.26
C ALA A 297 -5.70 0.27 0.68
N ARG A 298 -5.10 1.01 -0.26
CA ARG A 298 -4.59 2.36 0.00
C ARG A 298 -5.71 3.35 0.31
N VAL A 299 -6.79 3.32 -0.45
CA VAL A 299 -7.94 4.21 -0.26
C VAL A 299 -8.67 3.87 1.04
N ASP A 300 -8.80 2.59 1.39
CA ASP A 300 -9.40 2.15 2.64
C ASP A 300 -8.56 2.61 3.85
N LEU A 301 -7.23 2.52 3.76
CA LEU A 301 -6.32 3.05 4.78
C LEU A 301 -6.46 4.58 4.92
N LEU A 302 -6.54 5.31 3.81
CA LEU A 302 -6.76 6.76 3.82
C LEU A 302 -8.12 7.13 4.41
N SER A 303 -9.17 6.35 4.11
CA SER A 303 -10.50 6.49 4.70
C SER A 303 -10.46 6.32 6.21
N GLN A 304 -9.81 5.27 6.71
CA GLN A 304 -9.65 5.03 8.15
C GLN A 304 -8.88 6.18 8.82
N ARG A 305 -7.75 6.59 8.22
CA ARG A 305 -6.94 7.72 8.72
C ARG A 305 -7.75 9.01 8.76
N LEU A 306 -8.55 9.28 7.74
CA LEU A 306 -9.44 10.45 7.68
C LEU A 306 -10.47 10.43 8.82
N GLN A 307 -11.11 9.29 9.06
CA GLN A 307 -12.10 9.16 10.12
C GLN A 307 -11.50 9.45 11.51
N LEU A 308 -10.27 8.98 11.76
CA LEU A 308 -9.54 9.27 13.00
C LEU A 308 -9.22 10.75 13.14
N LEU A 309 -8.70 11.39 12.09
CA LEU A 309 -8.41 12.82 12.12
C LEU A 309 -9.67 13.66 12.36
N VAL A 310 -10.81 13.26 11.81
CA VAL A 310 -12.10 13.91 12.06
C VAL A 310 -12.52 13.74 13.53
N LEU A 311 -12.32 12.56 14.12
CA LEU A 311 -12.61 12.32 15.54
C LEU A 311 -11.67 13.12 16.46
N GLU A 312 -10.36 13.09 16.18
CA GLU A 312 -9.34 13.87 16.90
C GLU A 312 -9.67 15.36 16.86
N ALA A 313 -9.95 15.92 15.68
CA ALA A 313 -10.39 17.30 15.53
C ALA A 313 -11.68 17.61 16.27
N SER A 314 -12.64 16.67 16.31
CA SER A 314 -13.90 16.84 17.04
C SER A 314 -13.69 16.89 18.56
N VAL A 315 -12.83 16.01 19.10
CA VAL A 315 -12.44 16.01 20.52
C VAL A 315 -11.70 17.30 20.88
N LEU A 316 -10.75 17.73 20.04
CA LEU A 316 -10.03 18.99 20.23
C LEU A 316 -10.99 20.20 20.19
N LEU A 317 -11.95 20.22 19.26
CA LEU A 317 -12.96 21.28 19.19
C LEU A 317 -13.79 21.35 20.47
N LEU A 318 -14.35 20.22 20.91
CA LEU A 318 -15.17 20.15 22.12
C LEU A 318 -14.38 20.60 23.36
N THR A 319 -13.15 20.10 23.51
CA THR A 319 -12.28 20.44 24.65
C THR A 319 -11.91 21.92 24.65
N CYS A 320 -11.53 22.45 23.49
CA CYS A 320 -11.13 23.85 23.37
C CYS A 320 -12.31 24.82 23.49
N THR A 321 -13.50 24.48 22.98
CA THR A 321 -14.70 25.32 23.16
C THR A 321 -15.10 25.44 24.63
N LEU A 322 -14.94 24.36 25.43
CA LEU A 322 -15.18 24.40 26.87
C LEU A 322 -14.15 25.27 27.60
N LEU A 323 -12.88 25.15 27.23
CA LEU A 323 -11.77 25.89 27.84
C LEU A 323 -11.78 27.39 27.49
N GLN A 324 -12.18 27.76 26.27
CA GLN A 324 -12.28 29.16 25.82
C GLN A 324 -13.19 30.01 26.71
N GLY A 325 -14.16 29.39 27.41
CA GLY A 325 -15.01 30.08 28.39
C GLY A 325 -14.41 30.23 29.79
N SER A 326 -13.29 29.56 30.11
CA SER A 326 -12.81 29.40 31.49
C SER A 326 -11.34 29.77 31.73
N VAL A 327 -10.40 29.46 30.82
CA VAL A 327 -8.94 29.66 31.03
C VAL A 327 -8.21 29.90 29.69
N PRO A 328 -7.21 30.80 29.61
CA PRO A 328 -6.29 30.85 28.46
C PRO A 328 -5.47 29.55 28.35
N PHE A 329 -5.29 29.04 27.12
CA PHE A 329 -4.59 27.77 26.89
C PHE A 329 -3.13 27.82 27.40
N PRO A 330 -2.69 26.86 28.23
CA PRO A 330 -1.29 26.72 28.57
C PRO A 330 -0.46 26.42 27.32
N GLU A 331 0.75 26.96 27.24
CA GLU A 331 1.68 26.64 26.15
C GLU A 331 1.93 25.12 26.09
N GLY A 332 1.74 24.53 24.90
CA GLY A 332 1.93 23.10 24.68
C GLY A 332 0.81 22.18 25.20
N PHE A 333 -0.24 22.69 25.86
CA PHE A 333 -1.37 21.87 26.32
C PHE A 333 -2.05 21.15 25.14
N VAL A 334 -2.35 21.87 24.08
CA VAL A 334 -3.01 21.32 22.88
C VAL A 334 -2.15 20.23 22.24
N GLY A 335 -0.83 20.36 22.26
CA GLY A 335 0.08 19.33 21.75
C GLY A 335 0.08 18.05 22.60
N LYS A 336 0.08 18.19 23.93
CA LYS A 336 -0.04 17.03 24.86
C LYS A 336 -1.37 16.32 24.71
N LEU A 337 -2.47 17.09 24.71
CA LEU A 337 -3.83 16.59 24.51
C LEU A 337 -3.94 15.83 23.20
N ARG A 338 -3.36 16.39 22.14
CA ARG A 338 -3.32 15.76 20.83
C ARG A 338 -2.60 14.41 20.85
N GLN A 339 -1.42 14.33 21.47
CA GLN A 339 -0.67 13.08 21.61
C GLN A 339 -1.46 12.03 22.39
N SER A 340 -2.08 12.41 23.50
CA SER A 340 -2.90 11.51 24.32
C SER A 340 -4.14 11.01 23.57
N VAL A 341 -4.84 11.89 22.85
CA VAL A 341 -6.01 11.51 22.04
C VAL A 341 -5.61 10.60 20.89
N THR A 342 -4.50 10.90 20.20
CA THR A 342 -3.98 10.07 19.11
C THR A 342 -3.65 8.66 19.60
N ALA A 343 -2.86 8.55 20.68
CA ALA A 343 -2.44 7.26 21.24
C ALA A 343 -3.61 6.40 21.73
N LEU A 344 -4.70 7.02 22.19
CA LEU A 344 -5.90 6.30 22.64
C LEU A 344 -6.85 5.91 21.49
N LEU A 345 -6.77 6.61 20.36
CA LEU A 345 -7.57 6.29 19.17
C LEU A 345 -6.84 5.35 18.20
N GLU A 346 -5.51 5.21 18.31
CA GLU A 346 -4.70 4.23 17.58
C GLU A 346 -5.14 2.79 17.94
N GLY A 347 -5.77 2.09 16.99
CA GLY A 347 -6.26 0.71 17.16
C GLY A 347 -7.78 0.53 17.19
N SER A 348 -8.56 1.61 17.27
CA SER A 348 -10.03 1.62 17.38
C SER A 348 -10.80 1.21 16.09
N HIS A 349 -10.13 0.59 15.12
CA HIS A 349 -10.52 0.63 13.69
C HIS A 349 -11.44 -0.50 13.22
N THR A 350 -11.80 -1.45 14.09
CA THR A 350 -12.40 -2.71 13.64
C THR A 350 -13.88 -2.88 14.02
N ARG A 351 -14.38 -2.25 15.10
CA ARG A 351 -15.79 -2.37 15.52
C ARG A 351 -16.34 -1.12 16.20
N GLU A 352 -17.61 -0.81 15.94
CA GLU A 352 -18.32 0.31 16.59
C GLU A 352 -18.36 0.20 18.12
N ALA A 353 -18.43 -1.02 18.65
CA ALA A 353 -18.42 -1.27 20.09
C ALA A 353 -17.09 -0.86 20.74
N ASP A 354 -15.97 -1.13 20.05
CA ASP A 354 -14.62 -0.81 20.50
C ASP A 354 -14.40 0.71 20.45
N LEU A 355 -14.87 1.36 19.37
CA LEU A 355 -14.82 2.82 19.26
C LEU A 355 -15.58 3.54 20.40
N LYS A 356 -16.73 3.00 20.84
CA LYS A 356 -17.49 3.58 21.94
C LYS A 356 -16.74 3.47 23.28
N THR A 357 -16.08 2.34 23.54
CA THR A 357 -15.26 2.17 24.75
C THR A 357 -14.01 3.04 24.72
N ASP A 358 -13.39 3.18 23.55
CA ASP A 358 -12.19 4.00 23.39
C ASP A 358 -12.51 5.48 23.59
N LEU A 359 -13.64 5.96 23.04
CA LEU A 359 -14.11 7.34 23.24
C LEU A 359 -14.47 7.65 24.70
N LEU A 360 -14.96 6.66 25.46
CA LEU A 360 -15.16 6.82 26.90
C LEU A 360 -13.81 7.02 27.62
N GLY A 361 -12.81 6.19 27.29
CA GLY A 361 -11.45 6.33 27.83
C GLY A 361 -10.79 7.66 27.44
N VAL A 362 -10.96 8.10 26.19
CA VAL A 362 -10.53 9.42 25.72
C VAL A 362 -11.21 10.52 26.54
N GLY A 363 -12.52 10.44 26.77
CA GLY A 363 -13.25 11.41 27.59
C GLY A 363 -12.69 11.54 29.00
N GLU A 364 -12.35 10.42 29.64
CA GLU A 364 -11.73 10.42 30.97
C GLU A 364 -10.32 11.02 30.97
N LYS A 365 -9.51 10.67 29.96
CA LYS A 365 -8.15 11.20 29.84
C LYS A 365 -8.13 12.70 29.56
N VAL A 366 -8.99 13.16 28.66
CA VAL A 366 -9.18 14.59 28.35
C VAL A 366 -9.57 15.36 29.61
N LEU A 367 -10.51 14.83 30.40
CA LEU A 367 -10.91 15.46 31.66
C LEU A 367 -9.77 15.54 32.68
N GLN A 368 -8.94 14.50 32.77
CA GLN A 368 -7.77 14.49 33.64
C GLN A 368 -6.80 15.62 33.26
N GLU A 369 -6.46 15.73 31.97
CA GLU A 369 -5.53 16.75 31.47
C GLU A 369 -6.09 18.17 31.59
N VAL A 370 -7.38 18.34 31.33
CA VAL A 370 -8.08 19.61 31.53
C VAL A 370 -8.05 20.02 33.01
N THR A 371 -8.29 19.10 33.93
CA THR A 371 -8.28 19.37 35.38
C THR A 371 -6.88 19.71 35.88
N GLU A 372 -5.85 19.03 35.36
CA GLU A 372 -4.44 19.33 35.64
C GLU A 372 -4.04 20.72 35.11
N ALA A 373 -4.45 21.05 33.88
CA ALA A 373 -4.22 22.36 33.28
C ALA A 373 -4.88 23.50 34.07
N VAL A 374 -6.11 23.31 34.55
CA VAL A 374 -6.84 24.28 35.37
C VAL A 374 -6.17 24.44 36.76
N SER A 375 -5.73 23.34 37.37
CA SER A 375 -5.08 23.33 38.68
C SER A 375 -3.72 24.02 38.68
N THR A 376 -2.93 23.82 37.63
CA THR A 376 -1.59 24.43 37.47
C THR A 376 -1.64 25.94 37.27
N HIS A 377 -2.75 26.48 36.74
CA HIS A 377 -2.91 27.92 36.46
C HIS A 377 -3.71 28.66 37.54
N GLY A 378 -4.09 28.00 38.64
CA GLY A 378 -4.83 28.62 39.74
C GLY A 378 -6.25 29.07 39.36
N ALA A 379 -6.81 28.54 38.27
CA ALA A 379 -8.17 28.84 37.85
C ALA A 379 -9.20 28.06 38.69
N ARG A 380 -10.44 28.57 38.76
CA ARG A 380 -11.53 27.91 39.47
C ARG A 380 -11.79 26.54 38.83
N ALA A 381 -11.87 25.49 39.64
CA ALA A 381 -12.21 24.15 39.18
C ALA A 381 -13.47 24.18 38.29
N LEU A 382 -13.40 23.47 37.16
CA LEU A 382 -14.54 23.34 36.23
C LEU A 382 -15.74 22.73 36.97
N PRO A 383 -16.95 23.28 36.79
CA PRO A 383 -18.16 22.70 37.37
C PRO A 383 -18.31 21.22 37.00
N GLN A 384 -18.75 20.40 37.94
CA GLN A 384 -18.97 18.96 37.70
C GLN A 384 -19.90 18.72 36.51
N GLU A 385 -20.94 19.55 36.37
CA GLU A 385 -21.87 19.52 35.24
C GLU A 385 -21.17 19.72 33.88
N SER A 386 -20.17 20.60 33.82
CA SER A 386 -19.40 20.86 32.60
C SER A 386 -18.45 19.70 32.25
N GLN A 387 -17.93 19.01 33.27
CA GLN A 387 -17.10 17.81 33.09
C GLN A 387 -17.94 16.63 32.60
N ASP A 388 -19.10 16.41 33.20
CA ASP A 388 -20.03 15.34 32.82
C ASP A 388 -20.60 15.60 31.41
N LEU A 389 -20.86 16.86 31.06
CA LEU A 389 -21.27 17.27 29.72
C LEU A 389 -20.17 16.97 28.68
N LEU A 390 -18.91 17.34 28.95
CA LEU A 390 -17.80 17.07 28.02
C LEU A 390 -17.61 15.57 27.82
N ARG A 391 -17.66 14.79 28.90
CA ARG A 391 -17.59 13.32 28.85
C ARG A 391 -18.69 12.74 27.97
N GLY A 392 -19.93 13.21 28.17
CA GLY A 392 -21.08 12.79 27.37
C GLY A 392 -20.93 13.15 25.90
N GLN A 393 -20.51 14.39 25.59
CA GLN A 393 -20.32 14.86 24.22
C GLN A 393 -19.21 14.12 23.48
N ILE A 394 -18.08 13.84 24.14
CA ILE A 394 -16.99 13.04 23.56
C ILE A 394 -17.45 11.60 23.34
N SER A 395 -18.16 11.02 24.30
CA SER A 395 -18.71 9.67 24.17
C SER A 395 -19.65 9.59 22.98
N ASP A 396 -20.54 10.58 22.77
CA ASP A 396 -21.49 10.59 21.65
C ASP A 396 -20.86 10.84 20.26
N LEU A 397 -19.54 11.03 20.14
CA LEU A 397 -18.85 11.15 18.85
C LEU A 397 -18.83 9.84 18.04
N TRP A 398 -19.10 8.68 18.67
CA TRP A 398 -19.20 7.40 17.95
C TRP A 398 -20.30 7.45 16.87
N ARG A 399 -21.35 8.27 17.07
CA ARG A 399 -22.46 8.41 16.13
C ARG A 399 -22.05 9.17 14.88
N HIS A 400 -22.31 8.60 13.70
CA HIS A 400 -22.04 9.25 12.42
C HIS A 400 -22.86 10.53 12.18
N ASN A 401 -24.04 10.66 12.81
CA ASN A 401 -24.92 11.83 12.72
C ASN A 401 -24.64 12.91 13.79
N ASN A 402 -23.49 12.84 14.47
CA ASN A 402 -23.13 13.86 15.46
C ASN A 402 -22.83 15.19 14.73
N PRO A 403 -23.44 16.33 15.13
CA PRO A 403 -23.31 17.60 14.42
C PRO A 403 -21.86 18.11 14.37
N VAL A 404 -21.07 17.85 15.42
CA VAL A 404 -19.65 18.23 15.46
C VAL A 404 -18.86 17.41 14.46
N ARG A 405 -19.09 16.09 14.43
CA ARG A 405 -18.44 15.18 13.48
C ARG A 405 -18.81 15.49 12.03
N THR A 406 -20.08 15.81 11.76
CA THR A 406 -20.55 16.20 10.42
C THR A 406 -19.91 17.50 9.98
N LEU A 407 -19.90 18.53 10.83
CA LEU A 407 -19.30 19.83 10.52
C LEU A 407 -17.79 19.74 10.27
N ILE A 408 -17.06 19.00 11.10
CA ILE A 408 -15.63 18.77 10.90
C ILE A 408 -15.40 17.96 9.61
N GLY A 409 -16.20 16.92 9.38
CA GLY A 409 -16.16 16.12 8.16
C GLY A 409 -16.35 16.97 6.89
N GLU A 410 -17.35 17.85 6.85
CA GLU A 410 -17.60 18.77 5.74
C GLU A 410 -16.43 19.72 5.49
N ARG A 411 -15.83 20.28 6.55
CA ARG A 411 -14.65 21.14 6.43
C ARG A 411 -13.44 20.40 5.87
N VAL A 412 -13.19 19.17 6.33
CA VAL A 412 -12.08 18.34 5.81
C VAL A 412 -12.35 17.94 4.36
N GLN A 413 -13.60 17.64 4.00
CA GLN A 413 -13.96 17.37 2.61
C GLN A 413 -13.78 18.58 1.70
N GLY A 414 -14.14 19.78 2.16
CA GLY A 414 -13.86 21.02 1.45
C GLY A 414 -12.36 21.23 1.23
N PHE A 415 -11.55 20.94 2.25
CA PHE A 415 -10.08 20.97 2.14
C PHE A 415 -9.58 19.97 1.08
N LEU A 416 -10.00 18.70 1.15
CA LEU A 416 -9.57 17.68 0.19
C LEU A 416 -10.03 17.98 -1.24
N LEU A 417 -11.25 18.48 -1.41
CA LEU A 417 -11.76 18.90 -2.71
C LEU A 417 -10.94 20.07 -3.28
N ALA A 418 -10.58 21.04 -2.45
CA ALA A 418 -9.71 22.13 -2.85
C ALA A 418 -8.28 21.65 -3.19
N VAL A 419 -7.77 20.62 -2.52
CA VAL A 419 -6.50 19.95 -2.90
C VAL A 419 -6.62 19.23 -4.24
N LEU A 420 -7.78 18.64 -4.56
CA LEU A 420 -8.00 17.99 -5.86
C LEU A 420 -8.18 19.00 -7.01
N GLN A 421 -8.73 20.18 -6.73
CA GLN A 421 -8.90 21.27 -7.70
C GLN A 421 -7.64 22.14 -7.81
N GLY A 422 -6.84 22.18 -6.75
CA GLY A 422 -5.54 22.83 -6.71
C GLY A 422 -4.48 21.93 -7.31
N GLY A 423 -3.93 22.30 -8.47
CA GLY A 423 -2.71 21.64 -8.95
C GLY A 423 -1.57 21.75 -7.91
N PRO A 424 -0.46 21.01 -8.08
CA PRO A 424 0.63 20.91 -7.10
C PRO A 424 1.33 22.25 -6.74
N ALA A 425 0.98 23.35 -7.42
CA ALA A 425 1.53 24.68 -7.23
C ALA A 425 0.60 25.67 -6.48
N LYS A 426 -0.65 25.30 -6.14
CA LYS A 426 -1.54 26.18 -5.37
C LYS A 426 -1.35 25.94 -3.86
N ARG A 427 -1.19 27.03 -3.09
CA ARG A 427 -1.11 26.98 -1.62
C ARG A 427 -2.30 26.19 -1.08
N SER A 428 -2.04 25.31 -0.12
CA SER A 428 -3.09 24.63 0.63
C SER A 428 -4.07 25.66 1.19
N PRO A 429 -5.39 25.42 1.10
CA PRO A 429 -6.37 26.34 1.65
C PRO A 429 -6.14 26.50 3.17
N GLU A 430 -6.33 27.72 3.68
CA GLU A 430 -6.17 28.01 5.10
C GLU A 430 -7.18 27.20 5.92
N LEU A 431 -6.67 26.39 6.85
CA LEU A 431 -7.49 25.56 7.73
C LEU A 431 -7.93 26.36 8.95
N SER A 432 -9.24 26.54 9.11
CA SER A 432 -9.82 27.12 10.33
C SER A 432 -9.57 26.24 11.55
N PHE A 433 -9.54 26.83 12.75
CA PHE A 433 -9.53 26.08 14.01
C PHE A 433 -10.69 25.07 14.08
N PRO A 434 -10.48 23.82 14.56
CA PRO A 434 -9.26 23.23 15.12
C PRO A 434 -8.34 22.55 14.08
N LEU A 435 -8.76 22.48 12.81
CA LEU A 435 -8.08 21.72 11.76
C LEU A 435 -6.67 22.23 11.47
N GLY A 436 -6.39 23.52 11.74
CA GLY A 436 -5.04 24.06 11.67
C GLY A 436 -4.02 23.32 12.56
N LEU A 437 -4.47 22.72 13.67
CA LEU A 437 -3.63 21.91 14.58
C LEU A 437 -3.26 20.54 14.00
N LEU A 438 -4.04 20.07 13.02
CA LEU A 438 -3.84 18.81 12.28
C LEU A 438 -3.41 19.08 10.82
N SER A 439 -2.89 20.28 10.55
CA SER A 439 -2.62 20.72 9.18
C SER A 439 -1.55 19.89 8.48
N ALA A 440 -0.55 19.38 9.21
CA ALA A 440 0.52 18.54 8.65
C ALA A 440 -0.05 17.17 8.22
N GLU A 441 -0.85 16.54 9.08
CA GLU A 441 -1.44 15.22 8.86
C GLU A 441 -2.51 15.27 7.76
N LEU A 442 -3.31 16.34 7.74
CA LEU A 442 -4.28 16.57 6.66
C LEU A 442 -3.60 16.89 5.33
N ALA A 443 -2.48 17.63 5.34
CA ALA A 443 -1.69 17.87 4.13
C ALA A 443 -1.08 16.56 3.61
N GLU A 444 -0.52 15.73 4.48
CA GLU A 444 0.01 14.42 4.11
C GLU A 444 -1.10 13.54 3.49
N LEU A 445 -2.24 13.41 4.16
CA LEU A 445 -3.40 12.67 3.66
C LEU A 445 -3.89 13.21 2.31
N GLY A 446 -4.01 14.54 2.19
CA GLY A 446 -4.42 15.20 0.96
C GLY A 446 -3.44 14.97 -0.19
N THR A 447 -2.13 14.99 0.07
CA THR A 447 -1.12 14.69 -0.95
C THR A 447 -1.14 13.23 -1.36
N ALA A 448 -1.28 12.28 -0.43
CA ALA A 448 -1.38 10.86 -0.73
C ALA A 448 -2.63 10.55 -1.57
N PHE A 449 -3.79 11.06 -1.15
CA PHE A 449 -5.04 10.93 -1.88
C PHE A 449 -4.98 11.59 -3.27
N GLY A 450 -4.38 12.78 -3.35
CA GLY A 450 -4.18 13.51 -4.59
C GLY A 450 -3.30 12.76 -5.60
N ARG A 451 -2.22 12.09 -5.14
CA ARG A 451 -1.34 11.28 -6.00
C ARG A 451 -2.09 10.10 -6.63
N ILE A 452 -2.83 9.34 -5.82
CA ILE A 452 -3.64 8.20 -6.29
C ILE A 452 -4.62 8.67 -7.36
N ILE A 453 -5.38 9.74 -7.07
CA ILE A 453 -6.42 10.22 -7.98
C ILE A 453 -5.84 10.81 -9.26
N HIS A 454 -4.77 11.61 -9.19
CA HIS A 454 -4.16 12.17 -10.39
C HIS A 454 -3.62 11.08 -11.31
N PHE A 455 -2.97 10.06 -10.75
CA PHE A 455 -2.49 8.93 -11.51
C PHE A 455 -3.65 8.13 -12.12
N ASN A 456 -4.67 7.80 -11.32
CA ASN A 456 -5.88 7.12 -11.78
C ASN A 456 -6.58 7.90 -12.91
N ARG A 457 -6.74 9.21 -12.79
CA ARG A 457 -7.31 10.06 -13.86
C ARG A 457 -6.46 10.05 -15.13
N ALA A 458 -5.14 10.07 -14.99
CA ALA A 458 -4.24 10.04 -16.13
C ALA A 458 -4.35 8.69 -16.88
N VAL A 459 -4.42 7.57 -16.17
CA VAL A 459 -4.58 6.23 -16.77
C VAL A 459 -5.98 6.06 -17.35
N PHE A 460 -7.01 6.24 -16.51
CA PHE A 460 -8.37 5.79 -16.78
C PHE A 460 -9.33 6.85 -17.32
N GLY A 461 -8.91 8.12 -17.40
CA GLY A 461 -9.72 9.22 -17.93
C GLY A 461 -10.42 8.93 -19.27
N PRO A 462 -9.75 8.30 -20.26
CA PRO A 462 -10.40 7.91 -21.51
C PRO A 462 -11.55 6.89 -21.36
N PHE A 463 -11.51 6.03 -20.35
CA PHE A 463 -12.59 5.07 -20.05
C PHE A 463 -13.75 5.72 -19.32
N TYR A 464 -13.49 6.76 -18.52
CA TYR A 464 -14.56 7.55 -17.87
C TYR A 464 -15.29 8.45 -18.87
N ALA A 465 -14.60 9.00 -19.87
CA ALA A 465 -15.17 9.92 -20.85
C ALA A 465 -16.46 9.41 -21.54
N PRO A 466 -16.55 8.18 -22.09
CA PRO A 466 -17.79 7.68 -22.69
C PRO A 466 -18.92 7.50 -21.67
N ILE A 467 -18.60 7.11 -20.43
CA ILE A 467 -19.60 6.96 -19.36
C ILE A 467 -20.17 8.32 -18.98
N LEU A 468 -19.30 9.30 -18.74
CA LEU A 468 -19.69 10.66 -18.40
C LEU A 468 -20.47 11.32 -19.53
N ARG A 469 -20.09 11.13 -20.79
CA ARG A 469 -20.88 11.64 -21.93
C ARG A 469 -22.32 11.11 -21.91
N LYS A 470 -22.51 9.80 -21.67
CA LYS A 470 -23.85 9.19 -21.57
C LYS A 470 -24.66 9.71 -20.38
N LEU A 471 -24.01 10.08 -19.28
CA LEU A 471 -24.67 10.59 -18.08
C LEU A 471 -25.00 12.09 -18.17
N LEU A 472 -24.17 12.86 -18.86
CA LEU A 472 -24.31 14.32 -18.99
C LEU A 472 -25.20 14.72 -20.17
N LEU A 473 -25.26 13.91 -21.23
CA LEU A 473 -26.21 14.05 -22.32
C LEU A 473 -27.47 13.26 -21.95
N LEU A 474 -28.54 13.94 -21.53
CA LEU A 474 -29.84 13.30 -21.37
C LEU A 474 -30.25 12.58 -22.67
N PRO A 475 -30.95 11.43 -22.61
CA PRO A 475 -31.41 10.70 -23.80
C PRO A 475 -32.60 11.42 -24.46
N GLY A 476 -32.31 12.56 -25.11
CA GLY A 476 -33.33 13.39 -25.77
C GLY A 476 -32.87 14.15 -27.02
N GLU A 477 -31.57 14.22 -27.32
CA GLU A 477 -31.06 14.99 -28.47
C GLU A 477 -30.16 14.17 -29.42
N ALA A 478 -30.39 12.86 -29.52
CA ALA A 478 -29.67 12.00 -30.47
C ALA A 478 -30.53 11.49 -31.65
N GLU A 479 -31.83 11.81 -31.73
CA GLU A 479 -32.71 11.35 -32.83
C GLU A 479 -33.29 12.47 -33.72
N THR A 480 -32.74 13.69 -33.71
CA THR A 480 -33.14 14.73 -34.68
C THR A 480 -31.93 15.38 -35.31
N GLY A 481 -31.30 14.66 -36.25
CA GLY A 481 -30.15 15.18 -37.00
C GLY A 481 -29.70 14.37 -38.21
N GLU A 482 -30.25 13.18 -38.45
CA GLU A 482 -30.08 12.43 -39.69
C GLU A 482 -31.42 12.23 -40.38
N ASP A 483 -32.07 13.34 -40.78
CA ASP A 483 -33.05 13.35 -41.86
C ASP A 483 -33.39 14.80 -42.25
N SER A 484 -32.50 15.44 -43.02
CA SER A 484 -32.90 16.43 -44.02
C SER A 484 -31.72 16.86 -44.90
N ARG A 485 -31.71 16.26 -46.10
CA ARG A 485 -31.21 16.75 -47.40
C ARG A 485 -29.72 16.86 -47.67
#